data_AF-A0AAV3ZHB9-F1
#
_entry.id   AF-A0AAV3ZHB9-F1
#
_cell.length_a   1.000
_cell.length_b   1.000
_cell.length_c   1.000
_cell.angle_alpha   90.00
_cell.angle_beta   90.00
_cell.angle_gamma   90.00
#
_symmetry.space_group_name_H-M   'P 1'
#
loop_
_entity.id
_entity.type
_entity.pdbx_description
1 polymer ?
#
loop_
_entity_poly.entity_id
_entity_poly.type
_entity_poly.pdbx_seq_one_letter_code
_entity_poly.pdbx_strand_id
1 'polypeptide(L)'
;MVSGLLLPNLSQKSIAKHRTNFALLKQRCGKCRRYMKFVQAKPSRLYCSTCDETFSLPQNGNIKLYKELRCPLDEFELVLWTTGAKGKTYPLCPFCYNNPPFGDMRKGLGCNECTHPTCQHAFSQNGVSECVECEQGILVLDLTSGPKWRMACNKCNVVIHFFEGATKVAVKEDACEECGANVVDVAFKEGKSLLREGQSEHQGCVFCDPIFKPLMEKHHAAALRRGGGSRMARGGGRGRGRGGRGRGGRGRGKPKDKMAQLAAYFV
;
A
#
# COMPACT_ATOMS: atom_id res chain seq x y z
N MET A 1 -32.95 27.79 -59.70
CA MET A 1 -32.43 26.40 -59.82
C MET A 1 -30.95 26.55 -60.15
N VAL A 2 -29.94 26.15 -59.37
CA VAL A 2 -29.72 25.09 -58.37
C VAL A 2 -28.58 25.62 -57.47
N SER A 3 -28.79 25.97 -56.21
CA SER A 3 -28.61 25.16 -54.98
C SER A 3 -27.39 24.23 -54.90
N GLY A 4 -26.54 24.44 -53.88
CA GLY A 4 -25.67 23.43 -53.27
C GLY A 4 -24.24 23.41 -53.82
N LEU A 5 -23.16 23.31 -53.02
CA LEU A 5 -23.01 22.75 -51.68
C LEU A 5 -21.83 23.46 -50.97
N LEU A 6 -22.05 23.87 -49.72
CA LEU A 6 -20.98 24.14 -48.76
C LEU A 6 -20.22 22.83 -48.49
N LEU A 7 -18.90 22.85 -48.66
CA LEU A 7 -17.98 21.90 -48.04
C LEU A 7 -17.59 22.44 -46.65
N PRO A 8 -18.01 21.82 -45.53
CA PRO A 8 -17.50 22.18 -44.23
C PRO A 8 -16.10 21.56 -44.02
N ASN A 9 -15.19 22.41 -43.54
CA ASN A 9 -13.82 22.10 -43.12
C ASN A 9 -13.69 20.78 -42.34
N LEU A 10 -12.93 19.85 -42.89
CA LEU A 10 -12.46 18.65 -42.21
C LEU A 10 -11.39 19.01 -41.17
N SER A 11 -11.82 18.97 -39.91
CA SER A 11 -11.07 18.43 -38.77
C SER A 11 -9.67 19.02 -38.47
N GLN A 12 -9.65 20.16 -37.76
CA GLN A 12 -8.57 20.50 -36.81
C GLN A 12 -8.94 20.14 -35.37
N LYS A 13 -9.52 18.95 -35.14
CA LYS A 13 -9.75 18.43 -33.78
C LYS A 13 -8.97 17.14 -33.59
N SER A 14 -7.74 17.23 -33.06
CA SER A 14 -7.21 16.29 -32.04
C SER A 14 -5.72 16.49 -31.76
N ILE A 15 -5.36 17.59 -31.09
CA ILE A 15 -4.25 17.54 -30.13
C ILE A 15 -4.79 18.03 -28.79
N ALA A 16 -5.83 17.35 -28.30
CA ALA A 16 -6.12 17.35 -26.88
C ALA A 16 -5.00 16.53 -26.22
N LYS A 17 -3.88 17.19 -25.91
CA LYS A 17 -2.87 16.66 -24.98
C LYS A 17 -3.63 16.07 -23.81
N HIS A 18 -3.44 14.77 -23.57
CA HIS A 18 -3.82 14.10 -22.34
C HIS A 18 -3.23 14.85 -21.15
N ARG A 19 -3.92 15.88 -20.68
CA ARG A 19 -3.88 16.30 -19.28
C ARG A 19 -4.68 15.27 -18.53
N THR A 20 -4.05 14.12 -18.34
CA THR A 20 -4.35 13.26 -17.21
C THR A 20 -4.37 14.16 -15.99
N ASN A 21 -5.55 14.29 -15.38
CA ASN A 21 -5.72 14.87 -14.05
C ASN A 21 -4.97 13.97 -13.06
N PHE A 22 -3.65 14.04 -13.05
CA PHE A 22 -2.85 13.60 -11.94
C PHE A 22 -3.08 14.63 -10.85
N ALA A 23 -3.90 14.30 -9.87
CA ALA A 23 -3.70 14.88 -8.56
C ALA A 23 -2.22 14.64 -8.20
N LEU A 24 -1.39 15.66 -8.36
CA LEU A 24 0.04 15.58 -8.08
C LEU A 24 0.15 15.32 -6.58
N LEU A 25 0.55 14.11 -6.22
CA LEU A 25 0.96 13.81 -4.87
C LEU A 25 2.16 14.71 -4.54
N LYS A 26 1.90 15.75 -3.73
CA LYS A 26 2.92 16.70 -3.25
C LYS A 26 3.34 16.26 -1.85
N GLN A 27 4.59 15.84 -1.70
CA GLN A 27 5.18 15.41 -0.42
C GLN A 27 6.45 16.21 -0.20
N ARG A 28 6.66 16.79 0.99
CA ARG A 28 7.86 17.58 1.29
C ARG A 28 9.02 16.67 1.69
N CYS A 29 10.18 16.95 1.12
CA CYS A 29 11.45 16.34 1.50
C CYS A 29 11.85 16.84 2.90
N GLY A 30 12.27 15.96 3.80
CA GLY A 30 12.73 16.36 5.14
C GLY A 30 14.02 17.16 5.10
N LYS A 31 14.90 16.93 4.11
CA LYS A 31 16.19 17.63 3.97
C LYS A 31 16.06 19.10 3.56
N CYS A 32 15.27 19.39 2.53
CA CYS A 32 15.19 20.73 1.93
C CYS A 32 13.81 21.39 2.04
N ARG A 33 12.82 20.68 2.60
CA ARG A 33 11.42 21.13 2.76
C ARG A 33 10.69 21.47 1.47
N ARG A 34 11.28 21.21 0.30
CA ARG A 34 10.66 21.36 -1.01
C ARG A 34 9.81 20.15 -1.37
N TYR A 35 8.80 20.36 -2.20
CA TYR A 35 7.96 19.28 -2.71
C TYR A 35 8.76 18.35 -3.62
N MET A 36 8.64 17.06 -3.36
CA MET A 36 9.13 15.97 -4.19
C MET A 36 8.09 15.63 -5.26
N LYS A 37 8.58 15.16 -6.41
CA LYS A 37 7.77 14.66 -7.50
C LYS A 37 7.50 13.17 -7.30
N PHE A 38 6.23 12.79 -7.22
CA PHE A 38 5.83 11.39 -7.29
C PHE A 38 5.88 10.89 -8.74
N VAL A 39 6.66 9.84 -8.97
CA VAL A 39 6.73 9.13 -10.24
C VAL A 39 5.98 7.81 -10.08
N GLN A 40 4.78 7.74 -10.68
CA GLN A 40 3.90 6.58 -10.58
C GLN A 40 4.34 5.41 -11.49
N ALA A 41 5.12 5.70 -12.54
CA ALA A 41 5.67 4.67 -13.42
C ALA A 41 6.51 3.68 -12.61
N LYS A 42 6.30 2.37 -12.80
CA LYS A 42 6.96 1.33 -12.03
C LYS A 42 8.48 1.30 -12.33
N PRO A 43 9.34 1.12 -11.31
CA PRO A 43 9.01 1.12 -9.88
C PRO A 43 8.62 2.52 -9.39
N SER A 44 7.54 2.59 -8.62
CA SER A 44 7.05 3.84 -8.02
C SER A 44 8.11 4.45 -7.08
N ARG A 45 8.27 5.77 -7.14
CA ARG A 45 9.30 6.49 -6.39
C ARG A 45 8.96 7.96 -6.18
N LEU A 46 9.61 8.59 -5.20
CA LEU A 46 9.64 10.04 -5.00
C LEU A 46 11.00 10.57 -5.44
N TYR A 47 11.00 11.70 -6.15
CA TYR A 47 12.22 12.37 -6.57
C TYR A 47 12.25 13.81 -6.04
N CYS A 48 13.29 14.16 -5.30
CA CYS A 48 13.52 15.52 -4.84
C CYS A 48 14.47 16.23 -5.80
N SER A 49 13.96 17.19 -6.60
CA SER A 49 14.78 17.93 -7.56
C SER A 49 15.81 18.87 -6.92
N THR A 50 15.58 19.28 -5.67
CA THR A 50 16.49 20.18 -4.95
C THR A 50 17.67 19.44 -4.34
N CYS A 51 17.47 18.21 -3.88
CA CYS A 51 18.54 17.38 -3.32
C CYS A 51 19.15 16.42 -4.36
N ASP A 52 18.55 16.33 -5.56
CA ASP A 52 18.86 15.32 -6.58
C ASP A 52 18.84 13.88 -6.04
N GLU A 53 17.85 13.59 -5.19
CA GLU A 53 17.72 12.29 -4.52
C GLU A 53 16.43 11.58 -4.92
N THR A 54 16.51 10.25 -5.04
CA THR A 54 15.39 9.37 -5.37
C THR A 54 15.10 8.39 -4.24
N PHE A 55 13.86 8.34 -3.79
CA PHE A 55 13.36 7.44 -2.76
C PHE A 55 12.43 6.40 -3.38
N SER A 56 12.80 5.13 -3.29
CA SER A 56 11.93 4.03 -3.72
C SER A 56 10.72 3.93 -2.81
N LEU A 57 9.58 3.50 -3.36
CA LEU A 57 8.36 3.25 -2.61
C LEU A 57 7.95 1.77 -2.73
N PRO A 58 7.10 1.25 -1.82
CA PRO A 58 6.60 -0.10 -1.93
C PRO A 58 5.81 -0.33 -3.22
N GLN A 59 6.01 -1.50 -3.82
CA GLN A 59 5.31 -1.93 -5.02
C GLN A 59 4.00 -2.66 -4.67
N ASN A 60 3.19 -2.98 -5.67
CA ASN A 60 1.94 -3.75 -5.53
C ASN A 60 0.89 -3.14 -4.59
N GLY A 61 0.87 -1.80 -4.50
CA GLY A 61 -0.19 -1.05 -3.83
C GLY A 61 -0.30 0.34 -4.43
N ASN A 62 -1.10 1.17 -3.78
CA ASN A 62 -1.30 2.58 -4.15
C ASN A 62 -0.66 3.46 -3.10
N ILE A 63 -0.08 4.57 -3.55
CA ILE A 63 0.50 5.61 -2.70
C ILE A 63 -0.48 6.78 -2.65
N LYS A 64 -0.80 7.24 -1.45
CA LYS A 64 -1.70 8.36 -1.18
C LYS A 64 -1.04 9.39 -0.27
N LEU A 65 -1.58 10.60 -0.24
CA LEU A 65 -1.18 11.66 0.69
C LEU A 65 -1.63 11.29 2.11
N TYR A 66 -0.79 11.57 3.11
CA TYR A 66 -1.09 11.25 4.51
C TYR A 66 -1.01 12.46 5.43
N LYS A 67 -2.09 13.26 5.45
CA LYS A 67 -2.35 14.33 6.43
C LYS A 67 -1.20 15.33 6.67
N GLU A 68 -0.26 15.45 5.73
CA GLU A 68 0.98 16.26 5.86
C GLU A 68 1.79 15.95 7.13
N LEU A 69 1.61 14.76 7.72
CA LEU A 69 2.34 14.33 8.89
C LEU A 69 3.80 14.05 8.53
N ARG A 70 4.70 14.30 9.48
CA ARG A 70 6.15 14.15 9.29
C ARG A 70 6.71 13.07 10.18
N CYS A 71 7.75 12.40 9.70
CA CYS A 71 8.52 11.50 10.53
C CYS A 71 9.24 12.31 11.62
N PRO A 72 9.16 11.90 12.91
CA PRO A 72 9.81 12.62 14.00
C PRO A 72 11.34 12.51 13.97
N LEU A 73 11.90 11.58 13.18
CA LEU A 73 13.33 11.37 13.07
C LEU A 73 13.99 12.30 12.04
N ASP A 74 13.36 12.48 10.89
CA ASP A 74 14.01 13.04 9.69
C ASP A 74 13.20 14.15 9.00
N GLU A 75 12.06 14.54 9.57
CA GLU A 75 11.11 15.55 9.06
C GLU A 75 10.49 15.25 7.68
N PHE A 76 10.74 14.08 7.07
CA PHE A 76 10.10 13.74 5.80
C PHE A 76 8.59 13.61 5.97
N GLU A 77 7.84 14.16 5.02
CA GLU A 77 6.41 13.91 4.97
C GLU A 77 6.13 12.45 4.64
N LEU A 78 5.23 11.89 5.45
CA LEU A 78 4.79 10.51 5.35
C LEU A 78 3.84 10.35 4.19
N VAL A 79 3.93 9.21 3.51
CA VAL A 79 2.93 8.76 2.54
C VAL A 79 2.12 7.62 3.12
N LEU A 80 0.94 7.38 2.56
CA LEU A 80 0.10 6.24 2.92
C LEU A 80 0.18 5.19 1.81
N TRP A 81 0.64 3.98 2.14
CA TRP A 81 0.56 2.84 1.22
C TRP A 81 -0.70 2.03 1.51
N THR A 82 -1.38 1.55 0.47
CA THR A 82 -2.58 0.71 0.61
C THR A 82 -2.75 -0.31 -0.51
N THR A 83 -3.18 -1.53 -0.18
CA THR A 83 -3.57 -2.55 -1.19
C THR A 83 -5.03 -2.43 -1.62
N GLY A 84 -5.83 -1.54 -1.03
CA GLY A 84 -7.23 -1.32 -1.38
C GLY A 84 -8.13 -1.13 -0.16
N ALA A 85 -9.43 -1.00 -0.40
CA ALA A 85 -10.42 -0.68 0.64
C ALA A 85 -10.44 -1.69 1.80
N LYS A 86 -10.38 -3.00 1.49
CA LYS A 86 -10.32 -4.10 2.48
C LYS A 86 -8.90 -4.64 2.68
N GLY A 87 -7.91 -3.92 2.16
CA GLY A 87 -6.53 -4.35 2.14
C GLY A 87 -5.72 -3.85 3.32
N LYS A 88 -4.43 -4.12 3.31
CA LYS A 88 -3.50 -3.48 4.24
C LYS A 88 -3.36 -2.01 3.91
N THR A 89 -3.19 -1.20 4.95
CA THR A 89 -2.78 0.19 4.82
C THR A 89 -1.80 0.50 5.94
N TYR A 90 -0.74 1.26 5.65
CA TYR A 90 0.16 1.76 6.66
C TYR A 90 0.84 3.07 6.21
N PRO A 91 1.13 4.00 7.14
CA PRO A 91 2.01 5.13 6.89
C PRO A 91 3.44 4.68 6.61
N LEU A 92 4.16 5.47 5.81
CA LEU A 92 5.53 5.17 5.41
C LEU A 92 6.34 6.46 5.28
N CYS A 93 7.50 6.50 5.96
CA CYS A 93 8.51 7.52 5.75
C CYS A 93 9.36 7.15 4.52
N PRO A 94 9.43 8.01 3.48
CA PRO A 94 10.27 7.75 2.31
C PRO A 94 11.75 7.56 2.64
N PHE A 95 12.27 8.31 3.62
CA PHE A 95 13.68 8.22 3.97
C PHE A 95 13.99 6.94 4.75
N CYS A 96 13.30 6.66 5.86
CA CYS A 96 13.48 5.43 6.63
C CYS A 96 13.28 4.15 5.81
N TYR A 97 12.34 4.13 4.85
CA TYR A 97 12.12 2.99 3.96
C TYR A 97 13.36 2.64 3.11
N ASN A 98 14.12 3.67 2.70
CA ASN A 98 15.32 3.52 1.87
C ASN A 98 16.61 3.45 2.70
N ASN A 99 16.61 4.10 3.87
CA ASN A 99 17.73 4.29 4.78
C ASN A 99 17.27 3.96 6.21
N PRO A 100 17.15 2.68 6.57
CA PRO A 100 16.69 2.27 7.90
C PRO A 100 17.60 2.87 8.98
N PRO A 101 17.04 3.58 9.97
CA PRO A 101 17.85 4.33 10.93
C PRO A 101 18.41 3.50 12.08
N PHE A 102 17.89 2.30 12.31
CA PHE A 102 18.27 1.41 13.40
C PHE A 102 18.78 0.08 12.85
N GLY A 103 19.69 -0.58 13.57
CA GLY A 103 20.35 -1.81 13.11
C GLY A 103 19.43 -3.02 12.96
N ASP A 104 18.31 -3.04 13.68
CA ASP A 104 17.25 -4.05 13.59
C ASP A 104 16.27 -3.79 12.44
N MET A 105 16.23 -2.56 11.90
CA MET A 105 15.41 -2.21 10.75
C MET A 105 16.07 -2.59 9.43
N ARG A 106 15.30 -3.20 8.54
CA ARG A 106 15.71 -3.50 7.16
C ARG A 106 15.20 -2.44 6.20
N LYS A 107 15.78 -2.37 5.00
CA LYS A 107 15.20 -1.59 3.90
C LYS A 107 13.84 -2.19 3.53
N GLY A 108 12.91 -1.34 3.11
CA GLY A 108 11.60 -1.78 2.65
C GLY A 108 10.51 -1.83 3.72
N LEU A 109 10.78 -1.36 4.94
CA LEU A 109 9.83 -1.40 6.05
C LEU A 109 8.96 -0.14 6.13
N GLY A 110 7.67 -0.34 6.42
CA GLY A 110 6.72 0.74 6.68
C GLY A 110 6.82 1.26 8.13
N CYS A 111 6.11 2.35 8.45
CA CYS A 111 6.12 2.86 9.82
C CYS A 111 5.51 1.88 10.82
N ASN A 112 4.61 1.00 10.36
CA ASN A 112 4.04 -0.12 11.13
C ASN A 112 5.07 -1.23 11.50
N GLU A 113 6.34 -1.05 11.14
CA GLU A 113 7.49 -1.87 11.55
C GLU A 113 8.63 -1.01 12.11
N CYS A 114 8.38 0.29 12.31
CA CYS A 114 9.36 1.21 12.85
C CYS A 114 9.56 0.97 14.35
N THR A 115 10.82 1.06 14.79
CA THR A 115 11.24 0.92 16.20
C THR A 115 11.58 2.26 16.85
N HIS A 116 11.35 3.38 16.15
CA HIS A 116 11.58 4.71 16.71
C HIS A 116 10.58 4.97 17.85
N PRO A 117 11.05 5.25 19.09
CA PRO A 117 10.17 5.31 20.26
C PRO A 117 9.11 6.42 20.17
N THR A 118 9.43 7.54 19.52
CA THR A 118 8.50 8.68 19.34
C THR A 118 7.67 8.63 18.06
N CYS A 119 7.82 7.60 17.22
CA CYS A 119 7.01 7.48 16.01
C CYS A 119 5.59 7.02 16.37
N GLN A 120 4.61 7.90 16.17
CA GLN A 120 3.19 7.63 16.43
C GLN A 120 2.61 6.47 15.58
N HIS A 121 3.34 6.01 14.57
CA HIS A 121 2.93 4.92 13.68
C HIS A 121 3.75 3.64 13.89
N ALA A 122 4.72 3.67 14.81
CA ALA A 122 5.51 2.51 15.20
C ALA A 122 4.62 1.38 15.70
N PHE A 123 5.09 0.14 15.53
CA PHE A 123 4.37 -1.01 16.08
C PHE A 123 4.47 -1.06 17.61
N SER A 124 5.50 -0.47 18.22
CA SER A 124 5.60 -0.37 19.68
C SER A 124 4.44 0.43 20.28
N GLN A 125 3.91 1.41 19.54
CA GLN A 125 2.81 2.29 19.97
C GLN A 125 1.42 1.76 19.57
N ASN A 126 1.35 0.94 18.51
CA ASN A 126 0.08 0.53 17.90
C ASN A 126 -0.09 -0.99 17.77
N GLY A 127 0.86 -1.77 18.24
CA GLY A 127 0.84 -3.22 18.24
C GLY A 127 -0.16 -3.72 19.28
N VAL A 128 -1.01 -4.66 18.88
CA VAL A 128 -2.06 -5.22 19.75
C VAL A 128 -1.66 -6.60 20.25
N SER A 129 -1.13 -7.46 19.38
CA SER A 129 -0.76 -8.84 19.72
C SER A 129 0.09 -9.47 18.63
N GLU A 130 0.67 -10.62 18.94
CA GLU A 130 1.32 -11.48 17.94
C GLU A 130 0.32 -12.05 16.93
N CYS A 131 0.79 -12.27 15.71
CA CYS A 131 -0.04 -12.79 14.63
C CYS A 131 -0.14 -14.31 14.71
N VAL A 132 -1.37 -14.83 14.77
CA VAL A 132 -1.63 -16.28 14.82
C VAL A 132 -1.26 -17.05 13.54
N GLU A 133 -1.06 -16.35 12.42
CA GLU A 133 -0.76 -16.98 11.11
C GLU A 133 0.75 -16.95 10.75
N CYS A 134 1.57 -16.22 11.51
CA CYS A 134 3.02 -16.19 11.27
C CYS A 134 3.82 -15.83 12.53
N GLU A 135 4.95 -16.49 12.72
CA GLU A 135 5.75 -16.43 13.96
C GLU A 135 6.33 -15.05 14.30
N GLN A 136 6.63 -14.21 13.30
CA GLN A 136 7.32 -12.92 13.51
C GLN A 136 6.40 -11.71 13.31
N GLY A 137 5.09 -11.94 13.16
CA GLY A 137 4.12 -10.90 12.83
C GLY A 137 3.53 -10.27 14.08
N ILE A 138 3.39 -8.95 14.09
CA ILE A 138 2.57 -8.22 15.06
C ILE A 138 1.35 -7.67 14.35
N LEU A 139 0.18 -7.85 14.95
CA LEU A 139 -1.07 -7.21 14.55
C LEU A 139 -1.04 -5.74 15.00
N VAL A 140 -0.96 -4.82 14.05
CA VAL A 140 -0.85 -3.38 14.30
C VAL A 140 -2.14 -2.67 13.93
N LEU A 141 -2.64 -1.81 14.80
CA LEU A 141 -3.82 -0.96 14.57
C LEU A 141 -3.59 -0.01 13.38
N ASP A 142 -4.50 -0.03 12.40
CA ASP A 142 -4.50 0.93 11.31
C ASP A 142 -5.19 2.23 11.76
N LEU A 143 -4.42 3.22 12.20
CA LEU A 143 -4.92 4.55 12.62
C LEU A 143 -5.68 5.32 11.53
N THR A 144 -5.65 4.83 10.28
CA THR A 144 -6.33 5.46 9.13
C THR A 144 -7.63 4.77 8.76
N SER A 145 -7.98 3.68 9.44
CA SER A 145 -9.12 2.82 9.09
C SER A 145 -10.47 3.32 9.61
N GLY A 146 -10.49 4.23 10.58
CA GLY A 146 -11.74 4.81 11.09
C GLY A 146 -12.63 5.39 9.98
N PRO A 147 -13.96 5.15 9.99
CA PRO A 147 -14.75 4.45 11.02
C PRO A 147 -14.83 2.92 10.87
N LYS A 148 -14.15 2.33 9.87
CA LYS A 148 -14.10 0.88 9.61
C LYS A 148 -12.82 0.29 10.17
N TRP A 149 -12.72 0.31 11.50
CA TRP A 149 -11.51 -0.02 12.22
C TRP A 149 -11.01 -1.43 11.90
N ARG A 150 -9.68 -1.55 11.84
CA ARG A 150 -8.99 -2.80 11.59
C ARG A 150 -7.56 -2.78 12.13
N MET A 151 -7.01 -3.96 12.32
CA MET A 151 -5.60 -4.20 12.53
C MET A 151 -5.06 -5.09 11.43
N ALA A 152 -3.80 -4.94 11.08
CA ALA A 152 -3.14 -5.74 10.06
C ALA A 152 -1.83 -6.30 10.58
N CYS A 153 -1.51 -7.54 10.20
CA CYS A 153 -0.19 -8.08 10.48
C CYS A 153 0.85 -7.31 9.68
N ASN A 154 1.94 -6.91 10.34
CA ASN A 154 3.03 -6.20 9.68
C ASN A 154 3.89 -7.12 8.78
N LYS A 155 3.84 -8.46 8.93
CA LYS A 155 4.56 -9.43 8.08
C LYS A 155 3.71 -10.13 7.02
N CYS A 156 2.60 -10.78 7.39
CA CYS A 156 1.77 -11.61 6.50
C CYS A 156 0.44 -10.94 6.11
N ASN A 157 -0.35 -11.50 5.19
CA ASN A 157 -1.56 -10.84 4.64
C ASN A 157 -2.82 -10.83 5.55
N VAL A 158 -2.67 -10.99 6.86
CA VAL A 158 -3.80 -10.97 7.81
C VAL A 158 -4.29 -9.53 8.04
N VAL A 159 -5.61 -9.33 8.00
CA VAL A 159 -6.30 -8.07 8.30
C VAL A 159 -7.60 -8.36 9.04
N ILE A 160 -7.69 -7.95 10.30
CA ILE A 160 -8.85 -8.22 11.16
C ILE A 160 -9.64 -6.94 11.30
N HIS A 161 -10.94 -7.00 11.02
CA HIS A 161 -11.87 -5.89 11.19
C HIS A 161 -12.56 -5.98 12.56
N PHE A 162 -12.82 -4.83 13.18
CA PHE A 162 -13.45 -4.78 14.50
C PHE A 162 -14.08 -3.42 14.78
N PHE A 163 -14.86 -3.33 15.86
CA PHE A 163 -15.47 -2.09 16.38
C PHE A 163 -16.15 -1.24 15.30
N GLU A 164 -17.02 -1.87 14.50
CA GLU A 164 -17.81 -1.14 13.51
C GLU A 164 -18.65 -0.06 14.21
N GLY A 165 -18.55 1.18 13.72
CA GLY A 165 -19.26 2.33 14.29
C GLY A 165 -18.54 3.04 15.44
N ALA A 166 -17.36 2.57 15.88
CA ALA A 166 -16.53 3.32 16.81
C ALA A 166 -15.97 4.61 16.17
N THR A 167 -15.96 5.69 16.95
CA THR A 167 -15.44 7.00 16.53
C THR A 167 -13.93 7.08 16.72
N LYS A 168 -13.40 6.43 17.76
CA LYS A 168 -11.98 6.42 18.10
C LYS A 168 -11.58 5.05 18.64
N VAL A 169 -10.40 4.60 18.23
CA VAL A 169 -9.72 3.44 18.80
C VAL A 169 -8.26 3.82 19.04
N ALA A 170 -7.74 3.51 20.22
CA ALA A 170 -6.33 3.66 20.57
C ALA A 170 -5.82 2.42 21.30
N VAL A 171 -4.52 2.14 21.18
CA VAL A 171 -3.84 1.09 21.96
C VAL A 171 -3.27 1.73 23.23
N LYS A 172 -3.36 1.03 24.36
CA LYS A 172 -2.79 1.44 25.65
C LYS A 172 -1.51 0.65 25.92
N GLU A 173 -0.71 1.14 26.87
CA GLU A 173 0.51 0.46 27.33
C GLU A 173 0.18 -0.75 28.22
N ASP A 174 -1.01 -0.78 28.83
CA ASP A 174 -1.47 -1.90 29.64
C ASP A 174 -1.69 -3.15 28.79
N ALA A 175 -1.28 -4.31 29.33
CA ALA A 175 -1.43 -5.60 28.68
C ALA A 175 -2.42 -6.49 29.45
N CYS A 176 -3.10 -7.37 28.71
CA CYS A 176 -4.02 -8.35 29.26
C CYS A 176 -3.27 -9.45 30.01
N GLU A 177 -3.65 -9.73 31.25
CA GLU A 177 -3.03 -10.76 32.10
C GLU A 177 -3.21 -12.20 31.56
N GLU A 178 -4.27 -12.45 30.78
CA GLU A 178 -4.57 -13.81 30.28
C GLU A 178 -3.81 -14.17 29.00
N CYS A 179 -3.67 -13.22 28.07
CA CYS A 179 -3.13 -13.49 26.73
C CYS A 179 -1.96 -12.60 26.31
N GLY A 180 -1.59 -11.62 27.13
CA GLY A 180 -0.48 -10.69 26.85
C GLY A 180 -0.75 -9.67 25.75
N ALA A 181 -1.97 -9.61 25.18
CA ALA A 181 -2.33 -8.61 24.19
C ALA A 181 -2.52 -7.23 24.83
N ASN A 182 -2.11 -6.17 24.14
CA ASN A 182 -2.30 -4.81 24.61
C ASN A 182 -3.79 -4.44 24.68
N VAL A 183 -4.15 -3.72 25.73
CA VAL A 183 -5.49 -3.20 25.96
C VAL A 183 -5.80 -2.12 24.94
N VAL A 184 -7.03 -2.09 24.45
CA VAL A 184 -7.51 -1.05 23.55
C VAL A 184 -8.58 -0.21 24.21
N ASP A 185 -8.59 1.07 23.85
CA ASP A 185 -9.51 2.10 24.31
C ASP A 185 -10.39 2.52 23.15
N VAL A 186 -11.70 2.28 23.29
CA VAL A 186 -12.68 2.40 22.21
C VAL A 186 -13.78 3.35 22.63
N ALA A 187 -13.97 4.41 21.83
CA ALA A 187 -15.10 5.31 21.98
C ALA A 187 -16.12 5.07 20.87
N PHE A 188 -17.39 4.95 21.25
CA PHE A 188 -18.54 4.83 20.37
C PHE A 188 -19.32 6.16 20.31
N LYS A 189 -20.02 6.38 19.20
CA LYS A 189 -20.91 7.54 19.08
C LYS A 189 -22.15 7.32 19.97
N GLU A 190 -22.57 8.38 20.66
CA GLU A 190 -23.85 8.41 21.41
C GLU A 190 -25.00 7.87 20.54
N GLY A 191 -25.77 6.93 21.10
CA GLY A 191 -26.90 6.28 20.42
C GLY A 191 -26.57 5.13 19.46
N LYS A 192 -25.28 4.82 19.22
CA LYS A 192 -24.83 3.62 18.48
C LYS A 192 -23.90 2.73 19.30
N SER A 193 -23.81 2.97 20.60
CA SER A 193 -22.97 2.18 21.49
C SER A 193 -23.47 0.73 21.52
N LEU A 194 -22.59 -0.19 21.16
CA LEU A 194 -22.80 -1.63 21.34
C LEU A 194 -22.40 -2.08 22.77
N LEU A 195 -22.02 -1.13 23.63
CA LEU A 195 -21.64 -1.38 25.02
C LEU A 195 -22.89 -1.56 25.90
N ARG A 196 -22.75 -2.36 26.95
CA ARG A 196 -23.80 -2.53 27.96
C ARG A 196 -23.99 -1.19 28.69
N GLU A 197 -25.25 -0.81 28.92
CA GLU A 197 -25.66 0.34 29.75
C GLU A 197 -25.37 1.75 29.22
N GLY A 198 -25.24 1.94 27.90
CA GLY A 198 -25.16 3.29 27.33
C GLY A 198 -23.86 4.03 27.61
N GLN A 199 -22.83 3.33 28.12
CA GLN A 199 -21.48 3.84 28.19
C GLN A 199 -20.97 4.14 26.77
N SER A 200 -20.30 5.28 26.60
CA SER A 200 -19.73 5.74 25.33
C SER A 200 -18.31 5.23 25.11
N GLU A 201 -17.62 4.81 26.16
CA GLU A 201 -16.21 4.40 26.13
C GLU A 201 -16.07 3.06 26.87
N HIS A 202 -15.22 2.17 26.34
CA HIS A 202 -14.83 0.92 27.00
C HIS A 202 -13.36 0.64 26.76
N GLN A 203 -12.71 0.05 27.77
CA GLN A 203 -11.31 -0.36 27.72
C GLN A 203 -11.23 -1.84 28.05
N GLY A 204 -10.49 -2.58 27.22
CA GLY A 204 -10.36 -4.02 27.39
C GLY A 204 -9.46 -4.69 26.36
N CYS A 205 -9.19 -5.96 26.58
CA CYS A 205 -8.47 -6.80 25.63
C CYS A 205 -9.40 -7.19 24.47
N VAL A 206 -8.94 -7.03 23.23
CA VAL A 206 -9.76 -7.43 22.06
C VAL A 206 -10.16 -8.91 22.05
N PHE A 207 -9.38 -9.81 22.68
CA PHE A 207 -9.61 -11.26 22.64
C PHE A 207 -10.32 -11.83 23.88
N CYS A 208 -9.99 -11.31 25.06
CA CYS A 208 -10.48 -11.82 26.34
C CYS A 208 -11.70 -11.05 26.87
N ASP A 209 -11.82 -9.76 26.52
CA ASP A 209 -12.90 -8.94 27.04
C ASP A 209 -14.27 -9.44 26.52
N PRO A 210 -15.24 -9.74 27.42
CA PRO A 210 -16.55 -10.27 27.03
C PRO A 210 -17.38 -9.34 26.12
N ILE A 211 -17.10 -8.04 26.14
CA ILE A 211 -17.78 -7.03 25.34
C ILE A 211 -17.11 -6.90 23.97
N PHE A 212 -15.79 -6.94 23.89
CA PHE A 212 -15.06 -6.81 22.62
C PHE A 212 -15.00 -8.09 21.79
N LYS A 213 -14.90 -9.25 22.43
CA LYS A 213 -14.83 -10.56 21.77
C LYS A 213 -15.92 -10.78 20.70
N PRO A 214 -17.22 -10.47 20.92
CA PRO A 214 -18.25 -10.62 19.88
C PRO A 214 -18.18 -9.57 18.76
N LEU A 215 -17.40 -8.49 18.91
CA LEU A 215 -17.29 -7.39 17.94
C LEU A 215 -16.09 -7.55 16.99
N MET A 216 -15.40 -8.69 17.03
CA MET A 216 -14.27 -9.00 16.15
C MET A 216 -14.67 -9.88 14.97
N GLU A 217 -14.38 -9.42 13.75
CA GLU A 217 -14.55 -10.20 12.52
C GLU A 217 -13.19 -10.45 11.86
N LYS A 218 -12.76 -11.72 11.82
CA LYS A 218 -11.51 -12.11 11.16
C LYS A 218 -11.71 -12.17 9.65
N HIS A 219 -10.90 -11.43 8.90
CA HIS A 219 -10.78 -11.55 7.46
C HIS A 219 -9.33 -11.86 7.07
N HIS A 220 -9.13 -12.57 5.95
CA HIS A 220 -7.83 -12.60 5.27
C HIS A 220 -7.85 -11.52 4.20
N ALA A 221 -6.81 -10.67 4.11
CA ALA A 221 -6.76 -9.68 3.04
C ALA A 221 -6.69 -10.42 1.70
N ALA A 222 -7.67 -10.18 0.85
CA ALA A 222 -7.63 -10.67 -0.52
C ALA A 222 -6.40 -10.04 -1.19
N ALA A 223 -5.36 -10.85 -1.42
CA ALA A 223 -4.27 -10.44 -2.30
C ALA A 223 -4.89 -10.02 -3.63
N LEU A 224 -4.43 -8.90 -4.22
CA LEU A 224 -4.72 -8.57 -5.60
C LEU A 224 -4.30 -9.78 -6.44
N ARG A 225 -5.27 -10.61 -6.84
CA ARG A 225 -5.07 -11.66 -7.83
C ARG A 225 -4.40 -10.96 -9.00
N ARG A 226 -3.14 -11.30 -9.27
CA ARG A 226 -2.48 -10.90 -10.51
C ARG A 226 -3.45 -11.30 -11.62
N GLY A 227 -3.86 -10.35 -12.45
CA GLY A 227 -4.59 -10.63 -13.68
C GLY A 227 -3.72 -11.50 -14.58
N GLY A 228 -3.69 -12.80 -14.31
CA GLY A 228 -3.27 -13.83 -15.23
C GLY A 228 -4.45 -14.08 -16.15
N GLY A 229 -4.30 -13.65 -17.41
CA GLY A 229 -5.31 -13.81 -18.43
C GLY A 229 -5.68 -15.28 -18.62
N SER A 230 -6.81 -15.67 -18.05
CA SER A 230 -7.59 -16.81 -18.52
C SER A 230 -8.58 -16.27 -19.54
N ARG A 231 -8.21 -16.38 -20.82
CA ARG A 231 -9.15 -16.17 -21.92
C ARG A 231 -10.15 -17.32 -21.87
N MET A 232 -11.33 -17.01 -21.32
CA MET A 232 -12.52 -17.81 -21.47
C MET A 232 -12.78 -18.05 -22.95
N ALA A 233 -12.90 -19.32 -23.30
CA ALA A 233 -13.39 -19.80 -24.58
C ALA A 233 -14.77 -19.18 -24.90
N ARG A 234 -14.89 -18.55 -26.08
CA ARG A 234 -16.15 -18.45 -26.83
C ARG A 234 -15.90 -17.91 -28.24
N GLY A 235 -16.34 -18.67 -29.24
CA GLY A 235 -16.29 -18.34 -30.67
C GLY A 235 -15.36 -19.31 -31.40
N GLY A 236 -15.84 -20.37 -32.03
CA GLY A 236 -16.92 -20.36 -33.03
C GLY A 236 -16.27 -20.21 -34.40
N GLY A 237 -16.06 -21.32 -35.09
CA GLY A 237 -15.31 -21.36 -36.35
C GLY A 237 -16.00 -20.63 -37.50
N ARG A 238 -15.18 -20.22 -38.48
CA ARG A 238 -15.41 -20.26 -39.93
C ARG A 238 -14.20 -19.65 -40.62
N GLY A 239 -13.57 -20.44 -41.48
CA GLY A 239 -12.37 -20.03 -42.21
C GLY A 239 -12.65 -19.01 -43.31
N ARG A 240 -11.57 -18.45 -43.83
CA ARG A 240 -11.33 -18.12 -45.25
C ARG A 240 -9.89 -17.60 -45.36
N GLY A 241 -9.08 -18.35 -46.11
CA GLY A 241 -7.65 -18.07 -46.26
C GLY A 241 -7.33 -16.90 -47.20
N ARG A 242 -6.03 -16.57 -47.25
CA ARG A 242 -5.28 -16.21 -48.47
C ARG A 242 -3.79 -15.99 -48.15
N GLY A 243 -2.93 -16.61 -48.95
CA GLY A 243 -1.49 -16.32 -49.12
C GLY A 243 -0.58 -16.93 -48.05
N GLY A 244 0.29 -17.91 -48.30
CA GLY A 244 0.86 -18.40 -49.55
C GLY A 244 2.22 -17.75 -49.84
N ARG A 245 3.29 -18.54 -49.58
CA ARG A 245 4.68 -18.50 -50.12
C ARG A 245 5.79 -17.90 -49.22
N GLY A 246 6.68 -18.79 -48.78
CA GLY A 246 8.11 -18.69 -49.17
C GLY A 246 9.17 -18.57 -48.07
N ARG A 247 9.99 -19.62 -47.97
CA ARG A 247 11.46 -19.65 -47.67
C ARG A 247 11.98 -19.30 -46.26
N GLY A 248 12.42 -20.36 -45.56
CA GLY A 248 13.85 -20.63 -45.35
C GLY A 248 14.60 -19.92 -44.21
N GLY A 249 14.91 -20.67 -43.14
CA GLY A 249 16.31 -20.88 -42.70
C GLY A 249 17.04 -19.84 -41.83
N ARG A 250 17.39 -20.29 -40.61
CA ARG A 250 18.61 -20.00 -39.81
C ARG A 250 18.79 -18.60 -39.19
N GLY A 251 19.01 -18.56 -37.88
CA GLY A 251 19.60 -17.40 -37.21
C GLY A 251 19.52 -17.42 -35.68
N ARG A 252 20.23 -18.33 -35.02
CA ARG A 252 20.42 -18.34 -33.55
C ARG A 252 21.49 -17.29 -33.22
N GLY A 253 21.07 -16.11 -32.79
CA GLY A 253 21.98 -15.02 -32.39
C GLY A 253 22.70 -15.32 -31.08
N LYS A 254 24.04 -15.26 -31.11
CA LYS A 254 24.94 -15.28 -29.94
C LYS A 254 24.86 -13.94 -29.17
N PRO A 255 24.91 -13.94 -27.83
CA PRO A 255 25.14 -12.72 -27.05
C PRO A 255 26.60 -12.24 -27.21
N LYS A 256 26.76 -10.94 -27.41
CA LYS A 256 28.04 -10.22 -27.29
C LYS A 256 28.29 -10.03 -25.80
N ASP A 257 29.44 -10.48 -25.30
CA ASP A 257 30.28 -9.73 -24.34
C ASP A 257 31.56 -10.52 -23.98
N LYS A 258 32.67 -9.78 -23.82
CA LYS A 258 34.06 -10.26 -23.75
C LYS A 258 34.51 -10.83 -22.38
N MET A 259 33.61 -11.02 -21.41
CA MET A 259 33.97 -11.49 -20.06
C MET A 259 33.56 -12.94 -19.75
N ALA A 260 32.95 -13.66 -20.70
CA ALA A 260 32.51 -15.05 -20.49
C ALA A 260 33.58 -16.12 -20.85
N GLN A 261 34.81 -15.72 -21.18
CA GLN A 261 35.86 -16.66 -21.65
C GLN A 261 36.91 -17.08 -20.60
N LEU A 262 36.81 -16.65 -19.33
CA LEU A 262 37.81 -17.00 -18.30
C LEU A 262 37.34 -18.03 -17.26
N ALA A 263 36.12 -18.55 -17.35
CA ALA A 263 35.62 -19.56 -16.39
C ALA A 263 35.94 -21.02 -16.77
N ALA A 264 36.80 -21.26 -17.78
CA ALA A 264 37.09 -22.60 -18.28
C ALA A 264 38.52 -23.11 -17.96
N TYR A 265 39.28 -22.43 -17.09
CA TYR A 265 40.69 -22.80 -16.85
C TYR A 265 41.14 -22.92 -15.39
N PHE A 266 40.23 -22.88 -14.41
CA PHE A 266 40.61 -23.23 -13.03
C PHE A 266 39.57 -24.16 -12.43
N VAL A 267 39.89 -25.45 -12.55
CA VAL A 267 39.55 -26.50 -11.58
C VAL A 267 40.36 -26.24 -10.32
#